data_AF-A0A1F7F059-F1
#
_entry.id   AF-A0A1F7F059-F1
#
_cell.length_a   1.000
_cell.length_b   1.000
_cell.length_c   1.000
_cell.angle_alpha   90.00
_cell.angle_beta   90.00
_cell.angle_gamma   90.00
#
_symmetry.space_group_name_H-M   'P 1'
#
loop_
_entity.id
_entity.type
_entity.pdbx_description
1 polymer ?
#
loop_
_entity_poly.entity_id
_entity_poly.type
_entity_poly.pdbx_seq_one_letter_code
_entity_poly.pdbx_strand_id
1 'polypeptide(L)'
;MKKTIIVESDRIIKRVDSAMLKQEVLKSNAARQIGLSSGLFYVPKVLDINELQGHIVFERILGFKSMRELGYEKKLSALYGKIGQSLSRIHHELSLDDTNKLCLPEELALDHNNVFIHGDFSLDNVGVNSSTGEIVIIDWQMTKIHGGIATYGTRYYDIMWFVNNLFYFPIRQIYRYFSIYNRALDFISGYRSSEPNSFSYNTLAWYMRKAMIFKFLKRREECSFRTRMHYEPCQRLFLRFISKLRQSNI
;
A
#
# COMPACT_ATOMS: atom_id res chain seq x y z
N MET A 1 1.80 4.76 -21.98
CA MET A 1 0.73 3.84 -22.44
C MET A 1 -0.32 3.67 -21.34
N LYS A 2 -1.59 3.37 -21.65
CA LYS A 2 -2.59 3.08 -20.61
C LYS A 2 -2.37 1.66 -20.07
N LYS A 3 -2.35 1.49 -18.75
CA LYS A 3 -2.24 0.18 -18.10
C LYS A 3 -3.49 -0.64 -18.43
N THR A 4 -3.31 -1.85 -18.95
CA THR A 4 -4.39 -2.79 -19.28
C THR A 4 -4.16 -4.08 -18.51
N ILE A 5 -5.23 -4.64 -17.94
CA ILE A 5 -5.20 -5.91 -17.21
C ILE A 5 -6.19 -6.84 -17.90
N ILE A 6 -5.70 -8.01 -18.30
CA ILE A 6 -6.50 -9.10 -18.87
C ILE A 6 -6.47 -10.24 -17.84
N VAL A 7 -7.64 -10.72 -17.47
CA VAL A 7 -7.83 -11.80 -16.50
C VAL A 7 -8.25 -13.06 -17.25
N GLU A 8 -7.39 -14.07 -17.28
CA GLU A 8 -7.66 -15.37 -17.88
C GLU A 8 -7.90 -16.42 -16.77
N SER A 9 -8.30 -17.65 -17.11
CA SER A 9 -8.65 -18.68 -16.12
C SER A 9 -7.51 -19.03 -15.17
N ASP A 10 -6.27 -19.07 -15.66
CA ASP A 10 -5.06 -19.52 -14.94
C ASP A 10 -4.03 -18.41 -14.70
N ARG A 11 -4.15 -17.27 -15.38
CA ARG A 11 -3.15 -16.20 -15.37
C ARG A 11 -3.74 -14.78 -15.42
N ILE A 12 -2.91 -13.80 -15.09
CA ILE A 12 -3.20 -12.37 -15.24
C ILE A 12 -2.16 -11.77 -16.18
N ILE A 13 -2.60 -11.13 -17.26
CA ILE A 13 -1.71 -10.44 -18.19
C ILE A 13 -1.83 -8.94 -17.95
N LYS A 14 -0.72 -8.30 -17.61
CA LYS A 14 -0.64 -6.87 -17.35
C LYS A 14 0.21 -6.19 -18.41
N ARG A 15 -0.35 -5.18 -19.09
CA ARG A 15 0.36 -4.35 -20.06
C ARG A 15 0.71 -2.99 -19.46
N VAL A 16 1.99 -2.64 -19.47
CA VAL A 16 2.54 -1.40 -18.89
C VAL A 16 3.72 -0.88 -19.71
N ASP A 17 4.08 0.40 -19.52
CA ASP A 17 5.27 0.98 -20.14
C ASP A 17 6.56 0.27 -19.66
N SER A 18 7.58 0.17 -20.52
CA SER A 18 8.79 -0.64 -20.26
C SER A 18 9.51 -0.29 -18.96
N ALA A 19 9.62 1.00 -18.62
CA ALA A 19 10.21 1.44 -17.37
C ALA A 19 9.44 0.93 -16.14
N MET A 20 8.10 0.92 -16.21
CA MET A 20 7.24 0.40 -15.14
C MET A 20 7.23 -1.14 -15.11
N LEU A 21 7.45 -1.78 -16.25
CA LEU A 21 7.55 -3.24 -16.36
C LEU A 21 8.71 -3.77 -15.54
N LYS A 22 9.91 -3.20 -15.76
CA LYS A 22 11.12 -3.63 -15.06
C LYS A 22 10.96 -3.52 -13.54
N GLN A 23 10.43 -2.40 -13.05
CA GLN A 23 10.25 -2.19 -11.61
C GLN A 23 9.21 -3.13 -11.00
N GLU A 24 8.11 -3.39 -11.71
CA GLU A 24 7.10 -4.36 -11.26
C GLU A 24 7.71 -5.75 -11.10
N VAL A 25 8.43 -6.23 -12.12
CA VAL A 25 9.03 -7.58 -12.12
C VAL A 25 10.06 -7.72 -11.00
N LEU A 26 11.00 -6.77 -10.90
CA LEU A 26 12.07 -6.82 -9.90
C LEU A 26 11.50 -6.87 -8.49
N LYS A 27 10.56 -5.97 -8.18
CA LYS A 27 9.94 -5.90 -6.86
C LYS A 27 9.07 -7.12 -6.57
N SER A 28 8.28 -7.58 -7.54
CA SER A 28 7.43 -8.76 -7.36
C SER A 28 8.28 -10.00 -7.06
N ASN A 29 9.36 -10.22 -7.81
CA ASN A 29 10.25 -11.36 -7.59
C ASN A 29 10.98 -11.28 -6.25
N ALA A 30 11.54 -10.11 -5.91
CA ALA A 30 12.24 -9.92 -4.64
C ALA A 30 11.28 -10.09 -3.44
N ALA A 31 10.12 -9.44 -3.49
CA ALA A 31 9.12 -9.57 -2.45
C ALA A 31 8.54 -10.99 -2.33
N ARG A 32 8.46 -11.73 -3.43
CA ARG A 32 8.07 -13.13 -3.40
C ARG A 32 9.05 -13.97 -2.59
N GLN A 33 10.35 -13.73 -2.71
CA GLN A 33 11.34 -14.46 -1.90
C GLN A 33 11.17 -14.16 -0.41
N ILE A 34 10.90 -12.90 -0.06
CA ILE A 34 10.60 -12.49 1.32
C ILE A 34 9.32 -13.18 1.83
N GLY A 35 8.27 -13.24 1.00
CA GLY A 35 7.04 -13.93 1.33
C GLY A 35 7.27 -15.42 1.61
N LEU A 36 8.03 -16.09 0.75
CA LEU A 36 8.41 -17.50 0.92
C LEU A 36 9.27 -17.76 2.16
N SER A 37 10.28 -16.93 2.42
CA SER A 37 11.20 -17.14 3.54
C SER A 37 10.54 -16.83 4.89
N SER A 38 9.66 -15.82 4.93
CA SER A 38 9.01 -15.38 6.16
C SER A 38 7.71 -16.12 6.49
N GLY A 39 7.03 -16.67 5.47
CA GLY A 39 5.69 -17.25 5.61
C GLY A 39 4.59 -16.24 5.98
N LEU A 40 4.86 -14.94 5.88
CA LEU A 40 3.92 -13.89 6.30
C LEU A 40 2.91 -13.51 5.20
N PHE A 41 3.26 -13.69 3.94
CA PHE A 41 2.44 -13.32 2.80
C PHE A 41 2.88 -14.04 1.52
N TYR A 42 1.99 -14.03 0.54
CA TYR A 42 2.22 -14.54 -0.80
C TYR A 42 2.29 -13.40 -1.82
N VAL A 43 3.14 -13.58 -2.84
CA VAL A 43 3.20 -12.72 -4.03
C VAL A 43 3.04 -13.61 -5.27
N PRO A 44 2.12 -13.27 -6.20
CA PRO A 44 1.94 -14.03 -7.44
C PRO A 44 3.25 -14.21 -8.20
N LYS A 45 3.49 -15.42 -8.70
CA LYS A 45 4.66 -15.69 -9.55
C LYS A 45 4.58 -14.86 -10.83
N VAL A 46 5.70 -14.30 -11.25
CA VAL A 46 5.90 -13.86 -12.63
C VAL A 46 6.14 -15.12 -13.47
N LEU A 47 5.22 -15.42 -14.39
CA LEU A 47 5.26 -16.60 -15.25
C LEU A 47 6.02 -16.33 -16.55
N ASP A 48 5.82 -15.14 -17.12
CA ASP A 48 6.45 -14.75 -18.39
C ASP A 48 6.54 -13.22 -18.50
N ILE A 49 7.48 -12.74 -19.34
CA ILE A 49 7.75 -11.32 -19.58
C ILE A 49 8.01 -11.12 -21.07
N ASN A 50 7.24 -10.22 -21.69
CA ASN A 50 7.50 -9.75 -23.05
C ASN A 50 7.81 -8.25 -23.02
N GLU A 51 9.09 -7.90 -22.95
CA GLU A 51 9.55 -6.52 -22.86
C GLU A 51 9.19 -5.69 -24.11
N LEU A 52 9.24 -6.30 -25.30
CA LEU A 52 8.92 -5.63 -26.57
C LEU A 52 7.46 -5.17 -26.63
N GLN A 53 6.55 -5.98 -26.08
CA GLN A 53 5.11 -5.65 -26.04
C GLN A 53 4.69 -4.96 -24.73
N GLY A 54 5.58 -4.89 -23.74
CA GLY A 54 5.30 -4.36 -22.42
C GLY A 54 4.36 -5.26 -21.60
N HIS A 55 4.42 -6.58 -21.78
CA HIS A 55 3.55 -7.55 -21.08
C HIS A 55 4.28 -8.25 -19.94
N ILE A 56 3.57 -8.43 -18.83
CA ILE A 56 3.95 -9.31 -17.74
C ILE A 56 2.80 -10.29 -17.52
N VAL A 57 3.12 -11.58 -17.47
CA VAL A 57 2.17 -12.64 -17.14
C VAL A 57 2.40 -13.06 -15.70
N PHE A 58 1.38 -12.96 -14.87
CA PHE A 58 1.38 -13.40 -13.49
C PHE A 58 0.51 -14.63 -13.30
N GLU A 59 0.86 -15.43 -12.31
CA GLU A 59 -0.02 -16.43 -11.72
C GLU A 59 -1.34 -15.79 -11.27
N ARG A 60 -2.46 -16.43 -11.59
CA ARG A 60 -3.75 -16.03 -11.05
C ARG A 60 -3.99 -16.67 -9.69
N ILE A 61 -4.21 -15.84 -8.67
CA ILE A 61 -4.60 -16.30 -7.34
C ILE A 61 -6.11 -16.51 -7.29
N LEU A 62 -6.53 -17.76 -7.48
CA LEU A 62 -7.93 -18.13 -7.36
C LEU A 62 -8.44 -17.86 -5.93
N GLY A 63 -9.59 -17.18 -5.85
CA GLY A 63 -10.19 -16.82 -4.57
C GLY A 63 -9.52 -15.64 -3.85
N PHE A 64 -8.63 -14.89 -4.50
CA PHE A 64 -8.15 -13.61 -3.96
C PHE A 64 -9.33 -12.67 -3.68
N LYS A 65 -9.39 -12.15 -2.46
CA LYS A 65 -10.30 -11.09 -2.03
C LYS A 65 -9.48 -9.95 -1.45
N SER A 66 -9.59 -8.78 -2.05
CA SER A 66 -8.92 -7.58 -1.55
C SER A 66 -9.46 -7.18 -0.18
N MET A 67 -8.65 -6.47 0.62
CA MET A 67 -9.11 -5.93 1.91
C MET A 67 -10.30 -4.99 1.73
N ARG A 68 -10.43 -4.35 0.56
CA ARG A 68 -11.61 -3.55 0.19
C ARG A 68 -12.87 -4.41 0.10
N GLU A 69 -12.81 -5.54 -0.57
CA GLU A 69 -13.95 -6.45 -0.77
C GLU A 69 -14.39 -7.13 0.54
N LEU A 70 -13.43 -7.49 1.40
CA LEU A 70 -13.70 -8.01 2.75
C LEU A 70 -14.41 -6.97 3.65
N GLY A 71 -14.30 -5.69 3.29
CA GLY A 71 -15.06 -4.61 3.92
C GLY A 71 -14.84 -4.51 5.43
N TYR A 72 -15.93 -4.50 6.19
CA TYR A 72 -15.92 -4.19 7.63
C TYR A 72 -16.28 -5.36 8.55
N GLU A 73 -15.90 -6.58 8.18
CA GLU A 73 -16.12 -7.74 9.03
C GLU A 73 -15.46 -7.58 10.42
N LYS A 74 -16.19 -7.96 11.48
CA LYS A 74 -15.76 -7.71 12.88
C LYS A 74 -14.47 -8.45 13.27
N LYS A 75 -14.09 -9.51 12.54
CA LYS A 75 -12.98 -10.40 12.88
C LYS A 75 -11.67 -10.13 12.12
N LEU A 76 -11.46 -8.91 11.60
CA LEU A 76 -10.27 -8.59 10.80
C LEU A 76 -9.11 -7.96 11.57
N SER A 77 -9.25 -7.69 12.87
CA SER A 77 -8.21 -7.00 13.67
C SER A 77 -6.84 -7.71 13.60
N ALA A 78 -6.80 -9.02 13.86
CA ALA A 78 -5.58 -9.81 13.76
C ALA A 78 -4.99 -9.82 12.34
N LEU A 79 -5.84 -9.76 11.31
CA LEU A 79 -5.39 -9.69 9.91
C LEU A 79 -4.69 -8.36 9.61
N TYR A 80 -5.22 -7.23 10.08
CA TYR A 80 -4.55 -5.93 9.92
C TYR A 80 -3.19 -5.90 10.61
N GLY A 81 -3.08 -6.48 11.82
CA GLY A 81 -1.79 -6.64 12.49
C GLY A 81 -0.79 -7.45 11.67
N LYS A 82 -1.20 -8.61 11.14
CA LYS A 82 -0.35 -9.43 10.26
C LYS A 82 0.04 -8.69 8.97
N ILE A 83 -0.87 -7.94 8.35
CA ILE A 83 -0.55 -7.10 7.18
C ILE A 83 0.52 -6.05 7.54
N GLY A 84 0.43 -5.45 8.73
CA GLY A 84 1.46 -4.54 9.25
C GLY A 84 2.81 -5.22 9.38
N GLN A 85 2.84 -6.43 9.96
CA GLN A 85 4.06 -7.24 10.08
C GLN A 85 4.65 -7.59 8.71
N SER A 86 3.82 -7.98 7.73
CA SER A 86 4.23 -8.25 6.35
C SER A 86 4.89 -7.03 5.72
N LEU A 87 4.29 -5.83 5.85
CA LEU A 87 4.88 -4.61 5.32
C LEU A 87 6.21 -4.25 6.01
N SER A 88 6.29 -4.41 7.34
CA SER A 88 7.56 -4.19 8.05
C SER A 88 8.64 -5.14 7.57
N ARG A 89 8.30 -6.40 7.31
CA ARG A 89 9.23 -7.39 6.76
C ARG A 89 9.71 -7.00 5.36
N ILE A 90 8.80 -6.55 4.52
CA ILE A 90 9.12 -6.01 3.18
C ILE A 90 10.09 -4.84 3.30
N HIS A 91 9.81 -3.85 4.14
CA HIS A 91 10.70 -2.69 4.31
C HIS A 91 12.07 -3.05 4.90
N HIS A 92 12.17 -4.14 5.67
CA HIS A 92 13.43 -4.63 6.21
C HIS A 92 14.29 -5.31 5.15
N GLU A 93 13.69 -6.19 4.36
CA GLU A 93 14.42 -7.16 3.52
C GLU A 93 14.40 -6.82 2.03
N LEU A 94 13.44 -6.02 1.56
CA LEU A 94 13.37 -5.65 0.16
C LEU A 94 14.55 -4.76 -0.18
N SER A 95 15.44 -5.30 -1.00
CA SER A 95 16.59 -4.60 -1.55
C SER A 95 16.68 -4.85 -3.04
N LEU A 96 16.95 -3.80 -3.80
CA LEU A 96 17.27 -3.85 -5.23
C LEU A 96 18.61 -3.14 -5.44
N ASP A 97 19.20 -3.34 -6.62
CA ASP A 97 20.43 -2.63 -7.00
C ASP A 97 20.22 -1.10 -7.02
N ASP A 98 21.30 -0.35 -6.78
CA ASP A 98 21.28 1.12 -6.73
C ASP A 98 20.73 1.76 -8.01
N THR A 99 20.94 1.13 -9.17
CA THR A 99 20.41 1.59 -10.46
C THR A 99 18.87 1.54 -10.54
N ASN A 100 18.22 0.81 -9.63
CA ASN A 100 16.78 0.71 -9.51
C ASN A 100 16.23 1.54 -8.32
N LYS A 101 17.06 2.36 -7.65
CA LYS A 101 16.61 3.31 -6.62
C LYS A 101 16.01 4.54 -7.28
N LEU A 102 14.70 4.54 -7.42
CA LEU A 102 13.92 5.69 -7.89
C LEU A 102 13.26 6.34 -6.67
N CYS A 103 13.75 7.51 -6.26
CA CYS A 103 13.29 8.17 -5.05
C CYS A 103 11.85 8.68 -5.16
N LEU A 104 11.16 8.76 -4.02
CA LEU A 104 9.92 9.52 -3.90
C LEU A 104 10.12 10.98 -4.37
N PRO A 105 9.06 11.61 -4.94
CA PRO A 105 9.07 13.05 -5.20
C PRO A 105 9.42 13.84 -3.93
N GLU A 106 10.08 15.00 -4.11
CA GLU A 106 10.58 15.84 -3.00
C GLU A 106 9.49 16.19 -1.98
N GLU A 107 8.27 16.44 -2.45
CA GLU A 107 7.12 16.79 -1.61
C GLU A 107 6.70 15.63 -0.69
N LEU A 108 7.05 14.39 -1.04
CA LEU A 108 6.79 13.18 -0.28
C LEU A 108 8.04 12.58 0.34
N ALA A 109 9.22 13.14 0.06
CA ALA A 109 10.47 12.74 0.67
C ALA A 109 10.51 13.12 2.16
N LEU A 110 11.25 12.33 2.92
CA LEU A 110 11.63 12.60 4.30
C LEU A 110 13.03 12.04 4.51
N ASP A 111 13.90 12.84 5.10
CA ASP A 111 15.27 12.44 5.38
C ASP A 111 15.27 11.34 6.45
N HIS A 112 16.09 10.31 6.22
CA HIS A 112 16.25 9.11 7.05
C HIS A 112 15.15 8.05 6.95
N ASN A 113 15.51 6.82 7.33
CA ASN A 113 14.63 5.64 7.30
C ASN A 113 14.04 5.34 5.91
N ASN A 114 14.81 5.63 4.86
CA ASN A 114 14.46 5.27 3.50
C ASN A 114 14.64 3.77 3.28
N VAL A 115 13.69 3.17 2.60
CA VAL A 115 13.60 1.74 2.31
C VAL A 115 13.07 1.58 0.87
N PHE A 116 13.19 0.38 0.32
CA PHE A 116 12.41 0.07 -0.87
C PHE A 116 10.94 -0.08 -0.49
N ILE A 117 10.09 0.69 -1.16
CA ILE A 117 8.65 0.79 -0.88
C ILE A 117 7.85 -0.06 -1.85
N HIS A 118 6.69 -0.54 -1.42
CA HIS A 118 5.66 -1.08 -2.31
C HIS A 118 5.12 0.01 -3.25
N GLY A 119 4.82 1.21 -2.75
CA GLY A 119 4.47 2.37 -3.59
C GLY A 119 2.97 2.57 -3.86
N ASP A 120 2.20 1.49 -3.87
CA ASP A 120 0.72 1.51 -3.84
C ASP A 120 0.15 0.50 -2.83
N PHE A 121 0.67 0.49 -1.59
CA PHE A 121 0.23 -0.45 -0.55
C PHE A 121 -1.17 -0.07 -0.05
N SER A 122 -2.21 -0.55 -0.73
CA SER A 122 -3.60 -0.11 -0.57
C SER A 122 -4.54 -1.28 -0.21
N LEU A 123 -5.80 -0.96 0.09
CA LEU A 123 -6.82 -1.99 0.36
C LEU A 123 -7.21 -2.81 -0.88
N ASP A 124 -6.81 -2.38 -2.08
CA ASP A 124 -7.03 -3.12 -3.34
C ASP A 124 -5.89 -4.10 -3.61
N ASN A 125 -4.67 -3.71 -3.25
CA ASN A 125 -3.44 -4.42 -3.58
C ASN A 125 -2.99 -5.38 -2.46
N VAL A 126 -3.67 -5.34 -1.33
CA VAL A 126 -3.50 -6.28 -0.23
C VAL A 126 -4.83 -6.98 0.00
N GLY A 127 -4.80 -8.29 0.19
CA GLY A 127 -5.97 -9.11 0.40
C GLY A 127 -5.63 -10.45 1.00
N VAL A 128 -6.56 -11.40 0.90
CA VAL A 128 -6.36 -12.78 1.31
C VAL A 128 -6.78 -13.74 0.21
N ASN A 129 -6.15 -14.89 0.15
CA ASN A 129 -6.73 -16.03 -0.53
C ASN A 129 -7.87 -16.60 0.33
N SER A 130 -9.10 -16.54 -0.14
CA SER A 130 -10.28 -16.97 0.62
C SER A 130 -10.31 -18.47 0.96
N SER A 131 -9.54 -19.30 0.26
CA SER A 131 -9.45 -20.74 0.55
C SER A 131 -8.42 -21.07 1.62
N THR A 132 -7.28 -20.38 1.64
CA THR A 132 -6.17 -20.66 2.57
C THR A 132 -6.08 -19.68 3.74
N GLY A 133 -6.71 -18.51 3.63
CA GLY A 133 -6.56 -17.41 4.59
C GLY A 133 -5.21 -16.70 4.54
N GLU A 134 -4.34 -17.05 3.59
CA GLU A 134 -3.02 -16.46 3.41
C GLU A 134 -3.13 -15.01 2.91
N ILE A 135 -2.30 -14.11 3.44
CA ILE A 135 -2.22 -12.73 2.96
C ILE A 135 -1.58 -12.73 1.57
N VAL A 136 -2.19 -12.03 0.63
CA VAL A 136 -1.67 -11.89 -0.73
C VAL A 136 -1.42 -10.41 -1.01
N ILE A 137 -0.24 -10.08 -1.52
CA ILE A 137 0.17 -8.72 -1.90
C ILE A 137 0.48 -8.69 -3.40
N ILE A 138 -0.20 -7.81 -4.12
CA ILE A 138 -0.17 -7.70 -5.58
C ILE A 138 0.12 -6.27 -6.03
N ASP A 139 0.36 -6.09 -7.32
CA ASP A 139 0.53 -4.77 -7.96
C ASP A 139 1.63 -3.93 -7.32
N TRP A 140 2.88 -4.34 -7.57
CA TRP A 140 4.09 -3.77 -6.97
C TRP A 140 4.56 -2.45 -7.60
N GLN A 141 3.68 -1.81 -8.36
CA GLN A 141 3.88 -0.50 -8.96
C GLN A 141 3.49 0.61 -7.98
N MET A 142 4.17 1.75 -8.07
CA MET A 142 3.76 2.93 -7.33
C MET A 142 2.46 3.50 -7.90
N THR A 143 1.65 4.10 -7.02
CA THR A 143 0.44 4.80 -7.43
C THR A 143 0.75 5.96 -8.38
N LYS A 144 -0.04 6.09 -9.46
CA LYS A 144 0.09 7.19 -10.43
C LYS A 144 -0.15 8.57 -9.81
N ILE A 145 -0.92 8.62 -8.72
CA ILE A 145 -1.21 9.87 -7.99
C ILE A 145 0.08 10.55 -7.53
N HIS A 146 1.16 9.79 -7.32
CA HIS A 146 2.44 10.31 -6.84
C HIS A 146 3.59 10.08 -7.84
N GLY A 147 3.28 10.00 -9.14
CA GLY A 147 4.29 9.88 -10.21
C GLY A 147 4.50 8.46 -10.73
N GLY A 148 4.15 7.44 -9.95
CA GLY A 148 3.99 6.06 -10.43
C GLY A 148 5.27 5.26 -10.70
N ILE A 149 6.45 5.81 -10.42
CA ILE A 149 7.74 5.15 -10.72
C ILE A 149 8.65 4.96 -9.52
N ALA A 150 8.40 5.61 -8.38
CA ALA A 150 9.30 5.51 -7.24
C ALA A 150 9.32 4.09 -6.65
N THR A 151 10.51 3.67 -6.28
CA THR A 151 10.79 2.38 -5.65
C THR A 151 11.44 2.54 -4.29
N TYR A 152 11.95 3.74 -3.97
CA TYR A 152 12.72 4.01 -2.76
C TYR A 152 12.24 5.29 -2.08
N GLY A 153 12.18 5.28 -0.76
CA GLY A 153 11.79 6.46 0.01
C GLY A 153 11.40 6.10 1.43
N THR A 154 10.83 7.05 2.16
CA THR A 154 10.55 6.84 3.57
C THR A 154 9.54 5.72 3.77
N ARG A 155 9.82 4.82 4.72
CA ARG A 155 8.90 3.75 5.15
C ARG A 155 7.49 4.25 5.51
N TYR A 156 7.40 5.49 5.98
CA TYR A 156 6.13 6.09 6.39
C TYR A 156 5.20 6.32 5.19
N TYR A 157 5.72 6.29 3.96
CA TYR A 157 4.92 6.40 2.75
C TYR A 157 3.87 5.30 2.63
N ASP A 158 4.27 4.02 2.64
CA ASP A 158 3.31 2.92 2.48
C ASP A 158 2.37 2.80 3.68
N ILE A 159 2.87 3.08 4.89
CA ILE A 159 2.06 3.10 6.11
C ILE A 159 0.97 4.19 6.00
N MET A 160 1.37 5.42 5.64
CA MET A 160 0.45 6.53 5.40
C MET A 160 -0.54 6.18 4.32
N TRP A 161 -0.07 5.62 3.20
CA TRP A 161 -0.90 5.31 2.05
C TRP A 161 -2.00 4.29 2.39
N PHE A 162 -1.63 3.20 3.07
CA PHE A 162 -2.56 2.17 3.52
C PHE A 162 -3.59 2.73 4.49
N VAL A 163 -3.13 3.43 5.53
CA VAL A 163 -4.03 4.02 6.53
C VAL A 163 -4.96 5.03 5.90
N ASN A 164 -4.46 5.92 5.04
CA ASN A 164 -5.32 6.86 4.32
C ASN A 164 -6.40 6.13 3.49
N ASN A 165 -6.10 4.98 2.87
CA ASN A 165 -7.11 4.21 2.13
C ASN A 165 -8.21 3.66 3.04
N LEU A 166 -7.93 3.39 4.32
CA LEU A 166 -8.97 3.02 5.30
C LEU A 166 -9.99 4.13 5.55
N PHE A 167 -9.60 5.40 5.45
CA PHE A 167 -10.45 6.56 5.74
C PHE A 167 -11.21 7.11 4.51
N TYR A 168 -10.97 6.55 3.32
CA TYR A 168 -11.31 7.21 2.06
C TYR A 168 -12.75 6.96 1.55
N PHE A 169 -13.59 6.14 2.22
CA PHE A 169 -14.96 5.85 1.75
C PHE A 169 -16.05 6.69 2.45
N PRO A 170 -16.90 7.44 1.75
CA PRO A 170 -17.57 8.60 2.35
C PRO A 170 -18.83 8.29 3.15
N ILE A 171 -19.71 7.42 2.64
CA ILE A 171 -21.11 7.43 3.10
C ILE A 171 -21.34 6.46 4.27
N ARG A 172 -20.55 5.39 4.37
CA ARG A 172 -20.70 4.37 5.44
C ARG A 172 -19.66 4.50 6.57
N GLN A 173 -18.61 5.30 6.38
CA GLN A 173 -17.50 5.34 7.33
C GLN A 173 -17.69 6.29 8.50
N ILE A 174 -18.52 7.33 8.38
CA ILE A 174 -18.79 8.25 9.50
C ILE A 174 -19.32 7.47 10.71
N TYR A 175 -20.22 6.52 10.48
CA TYR A 175 -20.76 5.63 11.52
C TYR A 175 -19.80 4.52 11.98
N ARG A 176 -18.65 4.36 11.31
CA ARG A 176 -17.68 3.29 11.55
C ARG A 176 -16.31 3.81 11.97
N TYR A 177 -16.21 5.09 12.32
CA TYR A 177 -14.95 5.74 12.66
C TYR A 177 -14.13 4.93 13.68
N PHE A 178 -14.74 4.45 14.76
CA PHE A 178 -14.05 3.65 15.78
C PHE A 178 -13.49 2.33 15.23
N SER A 179 -14.24 1.65 14.36
CA SER A 179 -13.74 0.42 13.73
C SER A 179 -12.57 0.72 12.78
N ILE A 180 -12.63 1.80 12.02
CA ILE A 180 -11.54 2.21 11.11
C ILE A 180 -10.30 2.61 11.91
N TYR A 181 -10.51 3.39 12.97
CA TYR A 181 -9.48 3.82 13.91
C TYR A 181 -8.74 2.62 14.50
N ASN A 182 -9.46 1.63 15.04
CA ASN A 182 -8.86 0.45 15.64
C ASN A 182 -8.07 -0.37 14.61
N ARG A 183 -8.59 -0.54 13.38
CA ARG A 183 -7.86 -1.26 12.32
C ARG A 183 -6.58 -0.56 11.88
N ALA A 184 -6.61 0.76 11.80
CA ALA A 184 -5.41 1.55 11.53
C ALA A 184 -4.37 1.38 12.64
N LEU A 185 -4.81 1.34 13.91
CA LEU A 185 -3.93 1.05 15.04
C LEU A 185 -3.41 -0.39 15.01
N ASP A 186 -4.25 -1.39 14.74
CA ASP A 186 -3.83 -2.79 14.64
C ASP A 186 -2.74 -2.96 13.57
N PHE A 187 -2.94 -2.35 12.39
CA PHE A 187 -1.95 -2.32 11.33
C PHE A 187 -0.63 -1.64 11.74
N ILE A 188 -0.69 -0.45 12.34
CA ILE A 188 0.51 0.27 12.79
C ILE A 188 1.25 -0.48 13.90
N SER A 189 0.51 -1.03 14.87
CA SER A 189 1.07 -1.84 15.95
C SER A 189 1.74 -3.10 15.41
N GLY A 190 1.10 -3.77 14.44
CA GLY A 190 1.69 -4.90 13.73
C GLY A 190 3.00 -4.52 13.03
N TYR A 191 3.01 -3.40 12.30
CA TYR A 191 4.22 -2.89 11.67
C TYR A 191 5.34 -2.62 12.69
N ARG A 192 5.05 -1.86 13.74
CA ARG A 192 6.03 -1.50 14.77
C ARG A 192 6.58 -2.71 15.52
N SER A 193 5.76 -3.74 15.74
CA SER A 193 6.16 -4.93 16.51
C SER A 193 7.38 -5.66 15.91
N SER A 194 7.56 -5.57 14.59
CA SER A 194 8.69 -6.19 13.89
C SER A 194 9.96 -5.32 13.87
N GLU A 195 9.83 -4.00 14.01
CA GLU A 195 10.96 -3.06 14.05
C GLU A 195 10.71 -1.86 14.98
N PRO A 196 10.84 -2.03 16.30
CA PRO A 196 10.47 -0.99 17.26
C PRO A 196 11.34 0.27 17.20
N ASN A 197 12.62 0.13 16.83
CA ASN A 197 13.61 1.23 16.91
C ASN A 197 13.64 2.14 15.67
N SER A 198 13.10 1.68 14.55
CA SER A 198 13.11 2.40 13.26
C SER A 198 11.77 3.09 12.96
N PHE A 199 10.85 3.10 13.93
CA PHE A 199 9.51 3.65 13.81
C PHE A 199 9.21 4.67 14.91
N SER A 200 8.64 5.82 14.53
CA SER A 200 8.17 6.87 15.44
C SER A 200 6.75 7.28 15.08
N TYR A 201 5.82 7.21 16.05
CA TYR A 201 4.45 7.69 15.87
C TYR A 201 4.39 9.19 15.60
N ASN A 202 5.26 9.97 16.24
CA ASN A 202 5.34 11.41 16.02
C ASN A 202 5.77 11.72 14.59
N THR A 203 6.78 11.00 14.08
CA THR A 203 7.25 11.15 12.71
C THR A 203 6.20 10.68 11.71
N LEU A 204 5.51 9.56 11.96
CA LEU A 204 4.41 9.10 11.13
C LEU A 204 3.25 10.11 11.10
N ALA A 205 2.82 10.62 12.26
CA ALA A 205 1.73 11.59 12.35
C ALA A 205 2.07 12.89 11.61
N TRP A 206 3.30 13.38 11.75
CA TRP A 206 3.80 14.52 10.99
C TRP A 206 3.79 14.23 9.48
N TYR A 207 4.33 13.08 9.07
CA TYR A 207 4.41 12.68 7.67
C TYR A 207 3.02 12.52 7.03
N MET A 208 2.09 11.85 7.72
CA MET A 208 0.70 11.70 7.28
C MET A 208 0.04 13.06 7.04
N ARG A 209 0.30 14.06 7.88
CA ARG A 209 -0.21 15.42 7.70
C ARG A 209 0.40 16.10 6.48
N LYS A 210 1.73 16.00 6.28
CA LYS A 210 2.43 16.53 5.10
C LYS A 210 1.88 15.92 3.81
N ALA A 211 1.86 14.60 3.71
CA ALA A 211 1.41 13.87 2.53
C ALA A 211 -0.07 14.12 2.21
N MET A 212 -0.91 14.30 3.23
CA MET A 212 -2.31 14.68 3.07
C MET A 212 -2.48 16.02 2.36
N ILE A 213 -1.71 17.04 2.74
CA ILE A 213 -1.77 18.37 2.14
C ILE A 213 -1.41 18.27 0.64
N PHE A 214 -0.29 17.60 0.33
CA PHE A 214 0.14 17.39 -1.05
C PHE A 214 -0.93 16.66 -1.89
N LYS A 215 -1.43 15.53 -1.39
CA LYS A 215 -2.46 14.74 -2.06
C LYS A 215 -3.76 15.53 -2.26
N PHE A 216 -4.14 16.37 -1.30
CA PHE A 216 -5.35 17.18 -1.37
C PHE A 216 -5.28 18.22 -2.48
N LEU A 217 -4.16 18.94 -2.58
CA LEU A 217 -3.95 19.95 -3.63
C LEU A 217 -4.11 19.32 -5.01
N LYS A 218 -3.38 18.23 -5.26
CA LYS A 218 -3.46 17.49 -6.53
C LYS A 218 -4.87 16.98 -6.85
N ARG A 219 -5.59 16.45 -5.84
CA ARG A 219 -6.95 15.96 -6.06
C ARG A 219 -7.98 17.05 -6.29
N ARG A 220 -7.79 18.25 -5.75
CA ARG A 220 -8.71 19.37 -6.04
C ARG A 220 -8.66 19.76 -7.51
N GLU A 221 -7.49 19.63 -8.13
CA GLU A 221 -7.28 19.88 -9.55
C GLU A 221 -7.90 18.79 -10.42
N GLU A 222 -7.77 17.52 -10.00
CA GLU A 222 -8.19 16.36 -10.81
C GLU A 222 -9.66 15.93 -10.63
N CYS A 223 -10.31 16.26 -9.50
CA CYS A 223 -11.63 15.70 -9.15
C CYS A 223 -12.81 16.65 -9.37
N SER A 224 -13.93 16.09 -9.84
CA SER A 224 -15.21 16.80 -9.94
C SER A 224 -15.67 17.37 -8.59
N PHE A 225 -16.49 18.43 -8.61
CA PHE A 225 -17.06 19.01 -7.39
C PHE A 225 -17.84 17.99 -6.55
N ARG A 226 -18.61 17.09 -7.19
CA ARG A 226 -19.34 16.02 -6.49
C ARG A 226 -18.39 15.09 -5.75
N THR A 227 -17.28 14.73 -6.39
CA THR A 227 -16.27 13.88 -5.76
C THR A 227 -15.60 14.60 -4.58
N ARG A 228 -15.40 15.93 -4.65
CA ARG A 228 -14.84 16.74 -3.56
C ARG A 228 -15.72 16.75 -2.30
N MET A 229 -17.04 16.89 -2.44
CA MET A 229 -17.99 16.89 -1.32
C MET A 229 -17.90 15.61 -0.48
N HIS A 230 -17.51 14.50 -1.10
CA HIS A 230 -17.32 13.23 -0.42
C HIS A 230 -15.98 13.10 0.30
N TYR A 231 -14.94 13.81 -0.13
CA TYR A 231 -13.61 13.69 0.47
C TYR A 231 -13.44 14.50 1.75
N GLU A 232 -14.09 15.65 1.87
CA GLU A 232 -13.90 16.51 3.04
C GLU A 232 -14.26 15.81 4.37
N PRO A 233 -15.38 15.07 4.49
CA PRO A 233 -15.67 14.31 5.71
C PRO A 233 -14.59 13.25 6.00
N CYS A 234 -14.17 12.50 4.98
CA CYS A 234 -13.10 11.49 5.09
C CYS A 234 -11.78 12.10 5.58
N GLN A 235 -11.42 13.27 5.07
CA GLN A 235 -10.22 14.01 5.48
C GLN A 235 -10.31 14.47 6.93
N ARG A 236 -11.47 14.97 7.37
CA ARG A 236 -11.66 15.36 8.78
C ARG A 236 -11.48 14.15 9.70
N LEU A 237 -12.01 12.97 9.32
CA LEU A 237 -11.81 11.75 10.08
C LEU A 237 -10.34 11.32 10.12
N PHE A 238 -9.63 11.42 9.00
CA PHE A 238 -8.21 11.08 8.95
C PHE A 238 -7.34 12.08 9.73
N LEU A 239 -7.61 13.39 9.65
CA LEU A 239 -6.96 14.40 10.49
C LEU A 239 -7.22 14.17 11.98
N ARG A 240 -8.45 13.76 12.35
CA ARG A 240 -8.78 13.38 13.72
C ARG A 240 -7.97 12.15 14.17
N PHE A 241 -7.81 11.16 13.29
CA PHE A 241 -6.93 10.03 13.54
C PHE A 241 -5.47 10.47 13.78
N ILE A 242 -4.91 11.29 12.89
CA ILE A 242 -3.54 11.82 13.02
C ILE A 242 -3.35 12.57 14.35
N SER A 243 -4.32 13.42 14.72
CA SER A 243 -4.28 14.16 16.00
C SER A 243 -4.24 13.24 17.20
N LYS A 244 -5.04 12.16 17.19
CA LYS A 244 -5.04 11.16 18.26
C LYS A 244 -3.74 10.36 18.29
N LEU A 245 -3.24 9.94 17.13
CA LEU A 245 -1.99 9.19 17.01
C LEU A 245 -0.82 9.93 17.68
N ARG A 246 -0.75 11.25 17.52
CA ARG A 246 0.26 12.11 18.16
C ARG A 246 0.10 12.22 19.68
N GLN A 247 -1.14 12.19 20.19
CA GLN A 247 -1.43 12.31 21.62
C GLN A 247 -1.22 10.99 22.37
N SER A 248 -1.28 9.87 21.68
CA SER A 248 -1.39 8.56 22.31
C SER A 248 -0.13 8.13 23.07
N ASN A 249 1.07 8.69 22.85
CA ASN A 249 2.33 8.25 23.47
C ASN A 249 2.50 6.71 23.51
N ILE A 250 1.85 5.99 22.57
CA ILE A 250 1.99 4.54 22.39
C ILE A 250 3.33 4.30 21.71
#